data_AF-A0A6J1AG91-F1
#
_entry.id   AF-A0A6J1AG91-F1
#
_cell.length_a   1.000
_cell.length_b   1.000
_cell.length_c   1.000
_cell.angle_alpha   90.00
_cell.angle_beta   90.00
_cell.angle_gamma   90.00
#
_symmetry.space_group_name_H-M   'P 1'
#
loop_
_entity.id
_entity.type
_entity.pdbx_description
1 polymer ?
#
loop_
_entity_poly.entity_id
_entity_poly.type
_entity_poly.pdbx_seq_one_letter_code
_entity_poly.pdbx_strand_id
1 'polypeptide(L)'
;MAGIGVVEDEESIYGRNKVQPFASTPTPGQVTEEKHPKASLSSKVLGLEELFSLEVWRASLAELLGTAVLVFSLDTIVISTLQTETKTPNLVMSVLIAFVVAVLLLATYPISGGHINPIVTFAALLTGLVSISRAAIFILAQSVGGILGALALKAVVNSGIERTYSLGGCTVTSVVPGPHGPTVIGLETSQALWLEIICSFVFLFASVWMAFDRRQAKAVGRVMICVILGIVLGLLVYISTTVTATKGYGGAGLNPARCLGPAVVRGGHLWDKHWIFWFGPAIGCVAFALYVKMIPREHTHSY
;
A
#
# COMPACT_ATOMS: atom_id res chain seq x y z
N MET A 1 10.23 -77.49 39.73
CA MET A 1 9.37 -76.51 40.43
C MET A 1 9.61 -75.18 39.72
N ALA A 2 8.79 -74.82 38.72
CA ALA A 2 7.56 -74.02 38.87
C ALA A 2 7.87 -72.60 39.40
N GLY A 3 7.47 -71.48 38.81
CA GLY A 3 6.59 -71.19 37.66
C GLY A 3 7.24 -70.17 36.69
N ILE A 4 6.86 -70.07 35.41
CA ILE A 4 5.51 -69.85 34.85
C ILE A 4 4.92 -68.56 35.46
N GLY A 5 4.52 -67.55 34.72
CA GLY A 5 4.31 -67.44 33.28
C GLY A 5 3.67 -66.07 33.06
N VAL A 6 4.09 -65.42 31.99
CA VAL A 6 3.65 -64.11 31.53
C VAL A 6 2.15 -64.15 31.29
N VAL A 7 1.46 -63.10 31.73
CA VAL A 7 0.02 -62.89 31.53
C VAL A 7 -0.25 -62.73 30.03
N GLU A 8 -1.33 -63.41 29.64
CA GLU A 8 -1.88 -63.61 28.30
C GLU A 8 -2.07 -62.32 27.49
N ASP A 9 -1.75 -62.38 26.20
CA ASP A 9 -2.41 -61.57 25.18
C ASP A 9 -2.94 -62.53 24.10
N GLU A 10 -4.24 -62.79 24.15
CA GLU A 10 -4.99 -63.51 23.12
C GLU A 10 -5.42 -62.57 21.98
N GLU A 11 -5.50 -63.17 20.80
CA GLU A 11 -5.59 -62.59 19.48
C GLU A 11 -6.89 -61.84 19.11
N SER A 12 -6.69 -60.92 18.15
CA SER A 12 -7.57 -60.64 17.00
C SER A 12 -8.80 -59.73 17.18
N ILE A 13 -8.86 -58.67 16.37
CA ILE A 13 -9.71 -58.57 15.16
C ILE A 13 -9.65 -57.13 14.63
N TYR A 14 -9.14 -57.02 13.40
CA TYR A 14 -9.47 -56.04 12.35
C TYR A 14 -9.70 -54.55 12.69
N GLY A 15 -8.78 -53.72 12.21
CA GLY A 15 -9.00 -52.28 12.02
C GLY A 15 -7.82 -51.60 11.33
N ARG A 16 -7.69 -51.79 10.01
CA ARG A 16 -6.72 -51.09 9.15
C ARG A 16 -6.83 -49.57 9.33
N ASN A 17 -5.73 -48.93 9.73
CA ASN A 17 -5.15 -47.73 9.11
C ASN A 17 -3.84 -47.38 9.81
N LYS A 18 -2.75 -48.06 9.42
CA LYS A 18 -1.40 -47.68 9.84
C LYS A 18 -0.95 -46.44 9.07
N VAL A 19 -0.75 -45.36 9.82
CA VAL A 19 0.01 -44.18 9.44
C VAL A 19 1.42 -44.60 9.00
N GLN A 20 1.81 -44.25 7.76
CA GLN A 20 3.21 -44.38 7.34
C GLN A 20 4.02 -43.16 7.85
N PRO A 21 5.16 -43.35 8.51
CA PRO A 21 6.09 -42.26 8.78
C PRO A 21 6.88 -41.98 7.49
N PHE A 22 6.62 -40.84 6.85
CA PHE A 22 7.42 -40.38 5.71
C PHE A 22 8.72 -39.74 6.22
N ALA A 23 9.69 -40.59 6.55
CA ALA A 23 11.09 -40.21 6.64
C ALA A 23 11.85 -41.03 5.60
N SER A 24 12.08 -40.44 4.42
CA SER A 24 13.03 -40.94 3.44
C SER A 24 13.91 -39.80 2.96
N THR A 25 15.19 -39.89 3.29
CA THR A 25 16.27 -39.05 2.80
C THR A 25 16.42 -39.25 1.29
N PRO A 26 16.52 -38.19 0.45
CA PRO A 26 16.76 -38.39 -0.98
C PRO A 26 18.22 -38.75 -1.24
N THR A 27 18.45 -39.83 -1.98
CA THR A 27 19.73 -40.15 -2.62
C THR A 27 20.03 -39.13 -3.72
N PRO A 28 21.29 -38.65 -3.88
CA PRO A 28 21.61 -37.64 -4.89
C PRO A 28 21.62 -38.25 -6.30
N GLY A 29 20.49 -38.11 -7.01
CA GLY A 29 20.32 -38.40 -8.42
C GLY A 29 20.28 -37.12 -9.25
N GLN A 30 21.00 -37.12 -10.37
CA GLN A 30 21.24 -36.01 -11.30
C GLN A 30 20.01 -35.15 -11.60
N VAL A 31 20.05 -33.88 -11.17
CA VAL A 31 19.19 -32.83 -11.73
C VAL A 31 19.69 -32.57 -13.15
N THR A 32 18.92 -32.99 -14.15
CA THR A 32 19.08 -32.51 -15.51
C THR A 32 18.70 -31.02 -15.47
N GLU A 33 19.69 -30.14 -15.56
CA GLU A 33 19.44 -28.70 -15.77
C GLU A 33 18.73 -28.55 -17.12
N GLU A 34 17.40 -28.41 -17.11
CA GLU A 34 16.71 -27.78 -18.22
C GLU A 34 17.21 -26.34 -18.32
N LYS A 35 18.04 -26.07 -19.33
CA LYS A 35 18.48 -24.73 -19.70
C LYS A 35 17.27 -23.92 -20.17
N HIS A 36 16.58 -23.26 -19.24
CA HIS A 36 15.74 -22.13 -19.60
C HIS A 36 16.61 -21.06 -20.28
N PRO A 37 16.20 -20.51 -21.44
CA PRO A 37 16.95 -19.45 -22.09
C PRO A 37 17.11 -18.29 -21.11
N LYS A 38 18.34 -17.82 -20.89
CA LYS A 38 18.60 -16.63 -20.07
C LYS A 38 17.91 -15.45 -20.73
N ALA A 39 16.71 -15.12 -20.25
CA ALA A 39 15.95 -13.94 -20.64
C ALA A 39 16.88 -12.71 -20.65
N SER A 40 16.84 -11.93 -21.74
CA SER A 40 17.71 -10.77 -21.91
C SER A 40 17.44 -9.74 -20.80
N LEU A 41 18.43 -8.94 -20.44
CA LEU A 41 18.28 -7.89 -19.42
C LEU A 41 17.10 -6.94 -19.76
N SER A 42 16.87 -6.69 -21.06
CA SER A 42 15.73 -5.92 -21.56
C SER A 42 14.39 -6.61 -21.31
N SER A 43 14.30 -7.94 -21.48
CA SER A 43 13.04 -8.66 -21.22
C SER A 43 12.66 -8.66 -19.74
N LYS A 44 13.64 -8.71 -18.83
CA LYS A 44 13.40 -8.60 -17.38
C LYS A 44 12.96 -7.21 -16.92
N VAL A 45 13.47 -6.15 -17.56
CA VAL A 45 13.09 -4.76 -17.22
C VAL A 45 11.71 -4.41 -17.80
N LEU A 46 11.45 -4.76 -19.06
CA LEU A 46 10.16 -4.50 -19.70
C LEU A 46 9.05 -5.43 -19.19
N GLY A 47 9.35 -6.71 -18.97
CA GLY A 47 8.39 -7.69 -18.45
C GLY A 47 7.20 -7.96 -19.39
N LEU A 48 7.37 -7.94 -20.72
CA LEU A 48 6.23 -8.08 -21.65
C LEU A 48 5.45 -9.40 -21.49
N GLU A 49 6.12 -10.46 -21.04
CA GLU A 49 5.50 -11.74 -20.70
C GLU A 49 4.46 -11.64 -19.57
N GLU A 50 4.63 -10.65 -18.67
CA GLU A 50 3.71 -10.41 -17.56
C GLU A 50 2.34 -9.89 -18.01
N LEU A 51 2.24 -9.31 -19.22
CA LEU A 51 0.97 -8.86 -19.80
C LEU A 51 -0.02 -10.02 -20.00
N PHE A 52 0.50 -11.24 -20.19
CA PHE A 52 -0.28 -12.44 -20.41
C PHE A 52 -0.33 -13.37 -19.19
N SER A 53 0.29 -12.97 -18.08
CA SER A 53 0.34 -13.80 -16.88
C SER A 53 -0.95 -13.68 -16.05
N LEU A 54 -1.64 -14.82 -15.87
CA LEU A 54 -2.82 -14.90 -15.00
C LEU A 54 -2.52 -14.51 -13.55
N GLU A 55 -1.30 -14.76 -13.06
CA GLU A 55 -0.90 -14.36 -11.71
C GLU A 55 -0.84 -12.84 -11.56
N VAL A 56 -0.32 -12.14 -12.57
CA VAL A 56 -0.26 -10.67 -12.59
C VAL A 56 -1.66 -10.08 -12.63
N TRP A 57 -2.56 -10.66 -13.42
CA TRP A 57 -3.96 -10.21 -13.47
C TRP A 57 -4.71 -10.48 -12.16
N ARG A 58 -4.49 -11.64 -11.51
CA ARG A 58 -5.03 -11.92 -10.16
C ARG A 58 -4.51 -10.92 -9.12
N ALA A 59 -3.20 -10.64 -9.14
CA ALA A 59 -2.60 -9.63 -8.29
C ALA A 59 -3.16 -8.22 -8.58
N SER A 60 -3.36 -7.87 -9.85
CA SER A 60 -3.95 -6.59 -10.24
C SER A 60 -5.39 -6.43 -9.74
N LEU A 61 -6.17 -7.52 -9.68
CA LEU A 61 -7.52 -7.48 -9.10
C LEU A 61 -7.47 -7.22 -7.60
N ALA A 62 -6.49 -7.79 -6.88
CA ALA A 62 -6.26 -7.49 -5.47
C ALA A 62 -5.83 -6.03 -5.25
N GLU A 63 -5.00 -5.48 -6.13
CA GLU A 63 -4.64 -4.05 -6.13
C GLU A 63 -5.86 -3.15 -6.38
N LEU A 64 -6.72 -3.51 -7.34
CA LEU A 64 -7.95 -2.78 -7.65
C LEU A 64 -8.92 -2.79 -6.47
N LEU A 65 -9.27 -3.96 -5.94
CA LEU A 65 -10.21 -4.10 -4.83
C LEU A 65 -9.64 -3.51 -3.55
N GLY A 66 -8.36 -3.77 -3.27
CA GLY A 66 -7.64 -3.20 -2.13
C GLY A 66 -7.64 -1.68 -2.15
N THR A 67 -7.37 -1.08 -3.31
CA THR A 67 -7.40 0.39 -3.46
C THR A 67 -8.82 0.94 -3.37
N ALA A 68 -9.83 0.23 -3.90
CA ALA A 68 -11.22 0.65 -3.75
C ALA A 68 -11.66 0.71 -2.29
N VAL A 69 -11.37 -0.34 -1.52
CA VAL A 69 -11.67 -0.37 -0.07
C VAL A 69 -10.85 0.68 0.67
N LEU A 70 -9.58 0.87 0.29
CA LEU A 70 -8.71 1.91 0.86
C LEU A 70 -9.32 3.30 0.68
N VAL A 71 -9.68 3.68 -0.55
CA VAL A 71 -10.23 5.01 -0.84
C VAL A 71 -11.57 5.21 -0.14
N PHE A 72 -12.49 4.23 -0.24
CA PHE A 72 -13.76 4.27 0.48
C PHE A 72 -13.56 4.50 1.99
N SER A 73 -12.67 3.73 2.62
CA SER A 73 -12.47 3.76 4.07
C SER A 73 -11.79 5.06 4.52
N LEU A 74 -10.72 5.48 3.85
CA LEU A 74 -9.95 6.66 4.21
C LEU A 74 -10.78 7.94 4.02
N ASP A 75 -11.49 8.06 2.90
CA ASP A 75 -12.36 9.20 2.66
C ASP A 75 -13.54 9.25 3.63
N THR A 76 -14.12 8.09 3.98
CA THR A 76 -15.14 8.01 5.03
C THR A 76 -14.58 8.46 6.37
N ILE A 77 -13.35 8.05 6.76
CA ILE A 77 -12.70 8.49 7.99
C ILE A 77 -12.49 10.01 7.99
N VAL A 78 -12.06 10.60 6.87
CA VAL A 78 -11.89 12.04 6.74
C VAL A 78 -13.23 12.75 7.00
N ILE A 79 -14.29 12.34 6.30
CA ILE A 79 -15.63 12.93 6.44
C ILE A 79 -16.15 12.74 7.86
N SER A 80 -16.12 11.52 8.40
CA SER A 80 -16.69 11.22 9.71
C SER A 80 -15.99 11.98 10.82
N THR A 81 -14.67 12.11 10.73
CA THR A 81 -13.88 12.81 11.76
C THR A 81 -14.13 14.31 11.75
N LEU A 82 -14.27 14.91 10.56
CA LEU A 82 -14.62 16.32 10.42
C LEU A 82 -16.08 16.59 10.83
N GLN A 83 -17.00 15.65 10.58
CA GLN A 83 -18.41 15.78 10.92
C GLN A 83 -18.68 15.59 12.43
N THR A 84 -17.85 14.82 13.14
CA THR A 84 -18.04 14.54 14.58
C THR A 84 -17.64 15.74 15.47
N GLU A 85 -17.07 16.81 14.90
CA GLU A 85 -16.68 18.04 15.61
C GLU A 85 -15.82 17.78 16.87
N THR A 86 -14.97 16.75 16.82
CA THR A 86 -14.08 16.40 17.93
C THR A 86 -13.06 17.52 18.18
N LYS A 87 -12.52 17.61 19.41
CA LYS A 87 -11.46 18.59 19.74
C LYS A 87 -10.12 18.33 19.04
N THR A 88 -9.88 17.09 18.62
CA THR A 88 -8.58 16.65 18.06
C THR A 88 -8.77 15.83 16.76
N PRO A 89 -9.42 16.40 15.73
CA PRO A 89 -9.83 15.65 14.55
C PRO A 89 -8.63 15.06 13.79
N ASN A 90 -7.53 15.82 13.66
CA ASN A 90 -6.34 15.34 12.96
C ASN A 90 -5.72 14.09 13.62
N LEU A 91 -5.73 14.02 14.96
CA LEU A 91 -5.18 12.90 15.70
C LEU A 91 -6.05 11.65 15.53
N VAL A 92 -7.37 11.79 15.70
CA VAL A 92 -8.34 10.71 15.51
C VAL A 92 -8.26 10.15 14.09
N MET A 93 -8.25 11.03 13.09
CA MET A 93 -8.11 10.69 11.67
C MET A 93 -6.83 9.89 11.42
N SER A 94 -5.68 10.38 11.90
CA SER A 94 -4.38 9.71 11.77
C SER A 94 -4.37 8.30 12.34
N VAL A 95 -4.91 8.12 13.55
CA VAL A 95 -4.94 6.80 14.22
C VAL A 95 -5.82 5.82 13.44
N LEU A 96 -7.01 6.25 13.01
CA LEU A 96 -7.91 5.40 12.23
C LEU A 96 -7.31 5.01 10.87
N ILE A 97 -6.67 5.96 10.17
CA ILE A 97 -5.96 5.70 8.92
C ILE A 97 -4.86 4.66 9.14
N ALA A 98 -4.08 4.78 10.22
CA ALA A 98 -3.01 3.84 10.52
C ALA A 98 -3.51 2.40 10.66
N PHE A 99 -4.61 2.19 11.41
CA PHE A 99 -5.21 0.87 11.58
C PHE A 99 -5.77 0.31 10.28
N VAL A 100 -6.56 1.10 9.55
CA VAL A 100 -7.19 0.64 8.30
C VAL A 100 -6.14 0.26 7.26
N VAL A 101 -5.10 1.08 7.10
CA VAL A 101 -4.02 0.79 6.15
C VAL A 101 -3.28 -0.48 6.54
N ALA A 102 -2.94 -0.67 7.82
CA ALA A 102 -2.28 -1.89 8.27
C ALA A 102 -3.12 -3.15 7.97
N VAL A 103 -4.43 -3.11 8.22
CA VAL A 103 -5.35 -4.22 7.93
C VAL A 103 -5.47 -4.50 6.43
N LEU A 104 -5.59 -3.46 5.60
CA LEU A 104 -5.68 -3.63 4.14
C LEU A 104 -4.39 -4.16 3.54
N LEU A 105 -3.24 -3.72 4.04
CA LEU A 105 -1.93 -4.28 3.66
C LEU A 105 -1.87 -5.77 4.03
N LEU A 106 -2.26 -6.15 5.24
CA LEU A 106 -2.31 -7.57 5.65
C LEU A 106 -3.19 -8.43 4.73
N ALA A 107 -4.34 -7.89 4.30
CA ALA A 107 -5.28 -8.59 3.43
C ALA A 107 -4.77 -8.76 1.99
N THR A 108 -4.09 -7.73 1.46
CA THR A 108 -3.66 -7.69 0.04
C THR A 108 -2.24 -8.22 -0.18
N TYR A 109 -1.37 -8.13 0.82
CA TYR A 109 0.04 -8.54 0.74
C TYR A 109 0.24 -9.97 0.22
N PRO A 110 -0.50 -11.01 0.66
CA PRO A 110 -0.30 -12.37 0.18
C PRO A 110 -0.58 -12.56 -1.32
N ILE A 111 -1.36 -11.66 -1.93
CA ILE A 111 -1.84 -11.81 -3.31
C ILE A 111 -1.02 -10.95 -4.27
N SER A 112 -0.81 -9.67 -3.96
CA SER A 112 -0.15 -8.72 -4.86
C SER A 112 1.16 -8.14 -4.33
N GLY A 113 1.48 -8.35 -3.06
CA GLY A 113 2.48 -7.58 -2.32
C GLY A 113 1.88 -6.35 -1.62
N GLY A 114 0.60 -6.05 -1.84
CA GLY A 114 -0.16 -5.03 -1.11
C GLY A 114 0.37 -3.63 -1.34
N HIS A 115 0.56 -3.23 -2.60
CA HIS A 115 1.04 -1.88 -2.89
C HIS A 115 -0.07 -0.86 -2.62
N ILE A 116 -1.28 -1.12 -3.15
CA ILE A 116 -2.52 -0.34 -3.05
C ILE A 116 -2.32 1.18 -3.20
N ASN A 117 -1.25 1.55 -3.91
CA ASN A 117 -0.72 2.90 -3.97
C ASN A 117 0.26 3.02 -5.15
N PRO A 118 0.02 3.95 -6.10
CA PRO A 118 0.91 4.19 -7.22
C PRO A 118 2.35 4.54 -6.81
N ILE A 119 2.56 5.23 -5.68
CA ILE A 119 3.92 5.63 -5.26
C ILE A 119 4.73 4.44 -4.75
N VAL A 120 4.10 3.48 -4.07
CA VAL A 120 4.76 2.23 -3.64
C VAL A 120 5.14 1.42 -4.87
N THR A 121 4.24 1.32 -5.84
CA THR A 121 4.49 0.61 -7.10
C THR A 121 5.58 1.27 -7.92
N PHE A 122 5.59 2.59 -8.01
CA PHE A 122 6.61 3.33 -8.74
C PHE A 122 7.98 3.24 -8.04
N ALA A 123 8.02 3.29 -6.71
CA ALA A 123 9.25 3.04 -5.95
C ALA A 123 9.77 1.61 -6.16
N ALA A 124 8.89 0.60 -6.17
CA ALA A 124 9.25 -0.78 -6.49
C ALA A 124 9.83 -0.90 -7.91
N LEU A 125 9.28 -0.16 -8.88
CA LEU A 125 9.81 -0.11 -10.24
C LEU A 125 11.22 0.49 -10.28
N LEU A 126 11.42 1.66 -9.66
CA LEU A 126 12.71 2.35 -9.66
C LEU A 126 13.81 1.58 -8.91
N THR A 127 13.43 0.74 -7.96
CA THR A 127 14.34 -0.14 -7.20
C THR A 127 14.53 -1.50 -7.87
N GLY A 128 13.83 -1.79 -8.98
CA GLY A 128 13.96 -3.03 -9.75
C GLY A 128 13.26 -4.24 -9.13
N LEU A 129 12.30 -4.02 -8.24
CA LEU A 129 11.50 -5.09 -7.61
C LEU A 129 10.31 -5.53 -8.46
N VAL A 130 9.81 -4.64 -9.33
CA VAL A 130 8.76 -4.94 -10.31
C VAL A 130 9.19 -4.46 -11.70
N SER A 131 8.71 -5.16 -12.73
CA SER A 131 8.92 -4.75 -14.12
C SER A 131 8.10 -3.51 -14.48
N ILE A 132 8.41 -2.89 -15.62
CA ILE A 132 7.63 -1.77 -16.16
C ILE A 132 6.18 -2.18 -16.44
N SER A 133 5.94 -3.34 -17.06
CA SER A 133 4.59 -3.80 -17.42
C SER A 133 3.73 -4.04 -16.18
N ARG A 134 4.25 -4.74 -15.17
CA ARG A 134 3.52 -4.97 -13.90
C ARG A 134 3.26 -3.68 -13.16
N ALA A 135 4.22 -2.76 -13.12
CA ALA A 135 4.02 -1.44 -12.52
C ALA A 135 2.89 -0.68 -13.21
N ALA A 136 2.85 -0.68 -14.54
CA ALA A 136 1.78 -0.04 -15.31
C ALA A 136 0.42 -0.68 -15.03
N ILE A 137 0.31 -2.01 -15.03
CA ILE A 137 -0.93 -2.74 -14.71
C ILE A 137 -1.40 -2.39 -13.29
N PHE A 138 -0.51 -2.39 -12.31
CA PHE A 138 -0.84 -2.09 -10.92
C PHE A 138 -1.31 -0.64 -10.74
N ILE A 139 -0.61 0.34 -11.34
CA ILE A 139 -1.00 1.76 -11.25
C ILE A 139 -2.37 1.99 -11.90
N LEU A 140 -2.66 1.34 -13.03
CA LEU A 140 -3.97 1.39 -13.66
C LEU A 140 -5.05 0.76 -12.78
N ALA A 141 -4.79 -0.44 -12.25
CA ALA A 141 -5.70 -1.13 -11.34
C ALA A 141 -5.99 -0.31 -10.07
N GLN A 142 -4.97 0.29 -9.47
CA GLN A 142 -5.10 1.19 -8.31
C GLN A 142 -5.91 2.44 -8.66
N SER A 143 -5.66 3.06 -9.81
CA SER A 143 -6.39 4.24 -10.27
C SER A 143 -7.88 3.94 -10.48
N VAL A 144 -8.20 2.83 -11.15
CA VAL A 144 -9.58 2.35 -11.32
C VAL A 144 -10.20 2.02 -9.96
N GLY A 145 -9.45 1.33 -9.09
CA GLY A 145 -9.87 1.02 -7.73
C GLY A 145 -10.22 2.29 -6.94
N GLY A 146 -9.39 3.33 -7.00
CA GLY A 146 -9.66 4.59 -6.33
C GLY A 146 -10.93 5.27 -6.82
N ILE A 147 -11.21 5.23 -8.13
CA ILE A 147 -12.47 5.73 -8.69
C ILE A 147 -13.66 4.92 -8.16
N LEU A 148 -13.57 3.58 -8.13
CA LEU A 148 -14.62 2.71 -7.60
C LEU A 148 -14.87 2.96 -6.11
N GLY A 149 -13.82 3.18 -5.31
CA GLY A 149 -13.94 3.53 -3.90
C GLY A 149 -14.66 4.86 -3.68
N ALA A 150 -14.30 5.88 -4.46
CA ALA A 150 -14.98 7.17 -4.42
C ALA A 150 -16.45 7.11 -4.90
N LEU A 151 -16.75 6.28 -5.92
CA LEU A 151 -18.12 6.00 -6.36
C LEU A 151 -18.93 5.31 -5.26
N ALA A 152 -18.35 4.31 -4.59
CA ALA A 152 -19.00 3.62 -3.48
C ALA A 152 -19.30 4.59 -2.33
N LEU A 153 -18.37 5.50 -2.02
CA LEU A 153 -18.60 6.54 -1.01
C LEU A 153 -19.74 7.48 -1.43
N LYS A 154 -19.72 7.97 -2.68
CA LYS A 154 -20.79 8.81 -3.22
C LYS A 154 -22.17 8.14 -3.16
N ALA A 155 -22.23 6.82 -3.30
CA ALA A 155 -23.49 6.08 -3.21
C ALA A 155 -24.08 6.03 -1.80
N VAL A 156 -23.26 6.17 -0.75
CA VAL A 156 -23.71 6.08 0.66
C VAL A 156 -23.85 7.44 1.36
N VAL A 157 -23.20 8.49 0.86
CA VAL A 157 -23.33 9.85 1.42
C VAL A 157 -24.42 10.65 0.71
N ASN A 158 -25.08 11.54 1.46
CA ASN A 158 -26.03 12.47 0.84
C ASN A 158 -25.30 13.60 0.09
N SER A 159 -26.03 14.28 -0.80
CA SER A 159 -25.50 15.37 -1.64
C SER A 159 -25.02 16.60 -0.86
N GLY A 160 -25.44 16.76 0.40
CA GLY A 160 -24.93 17.79 1.31
C GLY A 160 -23.51 17.45 1.76
N ILE A 161 -23.31 16.24 2.30
CA ILE A 161 -22.01 15.72 2.74
C ILE A 161 -21.02 15.66 1.58
N GLU A 162 -21.45 15.16 0.41
CA GLU A 162 -20.63 15.15 -0.82
C GLU A 162 -20.08 16.55 -1.15
N ARG A 163 -20.91 17.59 -1.05
CA ARG A 163 -20.52 18.96 -1.39
C ARG A 163 -19.67 19.62 -0.31
N THR A 164 -20.02 19.42 0.95
CA THR A 164 -19.31 20.04 2.09
C THR A 164 -17.90 19.52 2.25
N TYR A 165 -17.71 18.20 2.07
CA TYR A 165 -16.42 17.55 2.33
C TYR A 165 -15.71 17.08 1.06
N SER A 166 -16.23 17.40 -0.13
CA SER A 166 -15.62 17.04 -1.42
C SER A 166 -15.29 15.54 -1.54
N LEU A 167 -16.15 14.67 -1.00
CA LEU A 167 -15.92 13.22 -0.88
C LEU A 167 -14.60 12.84 -0.18
N GLY A 168 -14.09 13.66 0.73
CA GLY A 168 -12.81 13.43 1.40
C GLY A 168 -11.59 13.59 0.47
N GLY A 169 -11.76 14.15 -0.73
CA GLY A 169 -10.70 14.29 -1.73
C GLY A 169 -9.55 15.19 -1.30
N CYS A 170 -8.39 14.99 -1.93
CA CYS A 170 -7.19 15.79 -1.68
C CYS A 170 -7.35 17.21 -2.23
N THR A 171 -7.19 18.22 -1.38
CA THR A 171 -7.25 19.64 -1.76
C THR A 171 -5.95 20.36 -1.42
N VAL A 172 -5.41 21.12 -2.37
CA VAL A 172 -4.28 22.05 -2.10
C VAL A 172 -4.81 23.41 -1.66
N THR A 173 -5.85 23.87 -2.36
CA THR A 173 -6.56 25.11 -2.10
C THR A 173 -8.06 24.87 -2.20
N SER A 174 -8.84 25.65 -1.45
CA SER A 174 -10.29 25.68 -1.58
C SER A 174 -10.79 27.12 -1.72
N VAL A 175 -11.90 27.27 -2.43
CA VAL A 175 -12.56 28.56 -2.61
C VAL A 175 -13.70 28.65 -1.60
N VAL A 176 -13.65 29.65 -0.73
CA VAL A 176 -14.68 29.89 0.30
C VAL A 176 -15.33 31.25 0.13
N PRO A 177 -16.60 31.44 0.55
CA PRO A 177 -17.21 32.75 0.60
C PRO A 177 -16.44 33.68 1.54
N GLY A 178 -16.02 34.84 1.05
CA GLY A 178 -15.34 35.87 1.82
C GLY A 178 -16.10 37.21 1.83
N PRO A 179 -15.68 38.17 2.68
CA PRO A 179 -16.35 39.45 2.84
C PRO A 179 -16.46 40.30 1.56
N HIS A 180 -15.60 40.05 0.57
CA HIS A 180 -15.51 40.81 -0.68
C HIS A 180 -15.66 39.92 -1.93
N GLY A 181 -16.31 38.76 -1.77
CA GLY A 181 -16.44 37.74 -2.81
C GLY A 181 -15.67 36.45 -2.46
N PRO A 182 -15.59 35.49 -3.40
CA PRO A 182 -14.89 34.23 -3.18
C PRO A 182 -13.41 34.45 -2.91
N THR A 183 -12.90 33.89 -1.81
CA THR A 183 -11.47 33.93 -1.46
C THR A 183 -10.87 32.54 -1.52
N VAL A 184 -9.62 32.46 -2.00
CA VAL A 184 -8.86 31.21 -2.05
C VAL A 184 -8.10 31.07 -0.73
N ILE A 185 -8.34 29.96 -0.04
CA ILE A 185 -7.59 29.54 1.14
C ILE A 185 -6.85 28.24 0.85
N GLY A 186 -5.83 27.91 1.64
CA GLY A 186 -5.01 26.72 1.47
C GLY A 186 -3.54 27.06 1.29
N LEU A 187 -2.77 26.12 0.77
CA LEU A 187 -1.33 26.26 0.62
C LEU A 187 -0.94 26.90 -0.72
N GLU A 188 0.20 27.58 -0.71
CA GLU A 188 0.89 27.93 -1.95
C GLU A 188 1.29 26.66 -2.71
N THR A 189 1.32 26.76 -4.04
CA THR A 189 1.66 25.64 -4.92
C THR A 189 3.04 25.05 -4.60
N SER A 190 4.03 25.90 -4.32
CA SER A 190 5.39 25.49 -3.95
C SER A 190 5.43 24.77 -2.60
N GLN A 191 4.72 25.29 -1.60
CA GLN A 191 4.62 24.68 -0.27
C GLN A 191 3.98 23.29 -0.34
N ALA A 192 2.86 23.17 -1.04
CA ALA A 192 2.18 21.89 -1.24
C ALA A 192 3.06 20.89 -1.99
N LEU A 193 3.77 21.33 -3.03
CA LEU A 193 4.69 20.48 -3.77
C LEU A 193 5.83 19.96 -2.89
N TRP A 194 6.50 20.82 -2.13
CA TRP A 194 7.57 20.40 -1.22
C TRP A 194 7.07 19.46 -0.13
N LEU A 195 5.88 19.71 0.40
CA LEU A 195 5.27 18.84 1.40
C LEU A 195 5.00 17.44 0.85
N GLU A 196 4.43 17.33 -0.36
CA GLU A 196 4.23 16.02 -1.02
C GLU A 196 5.55 15.29 -1.27
N ILE A 197 6.59 16.00 -1.74
CA ILE A 197 7.92 15.42 -1.99
C ILE A 197 8.49 14.85 -0.69
N ILE A 198 8.53 15.66 0.36
CA ILE A 198 9.16 15.30 1.64
C ILE A 198 8.38 14.20 2.33
N CYS A 199 7.05 14.33 2.44
CA CYS A 199 6.23 13.32 3.11
C CYS A 199 6.27 11.99 2.34
N SER A 200 6.26 12.01 1.00
CA SER A 200 6.39 10.78 0.20
C SER A 200 7.75 10.12 0.36
N PHE A 201 8.84 10.90 0.37
CA PHE A 201 10.17 10.37 0.65
C PHE A 201 10.23 9.74 2.04
N VAL A 202 9.75 10.42 3.08
CA VAL A 202 9.73 9.91 4.46
C VAL A 202 8.87 8.65 4.56
N PHE A 203 7.71 8.62 3.90
CA PHE A 203 6.88 7.42 3.85
C PHE A 203 7.66 6.23 3.28
N LEU A 204 8.31 6.39 2.11
CA LEU A 204 9.07 5.33 1.49
C LEU A 204 10.29 4.89 2.33
N PHE A 205 11.04 5.87 2.83
CA PHE A 205 12.24 5.66 3.63
C PHE A 205 11.95 4.99 4.97
N ALA A 206 10.98 5.51 5.73
CA ALA A 206 10.71 5.08 7.09
C ALA A 206 9.79 3.85 7.19
N SER A 207 9.21 3.39 6.08
CA SER A 207 8.31 2.23 6.09
C SER A 207 8.53 1.26 4.93
N VAL A 208 8.36 1.70 3.68
CA VAL A 208 8.41 0.82 2.49
C VAL A 208 9.79 0.17 2.31
N TRP A 209 10.86 0.84 2.70
CA TRP A 209 12.21 0.26 2.71
C TRP A 209 12.28 -1.07 3.45
N MET A 210 11.61 -1.19 4.61
CA MET A 210 11.61 -2.44 5.39
C MET A 210 10.89 -3.58 4.69
N ALA A 211 9.92 -3.28 3.83
CA ALA A 211 9.25 -4.27 2.99
C ALA A 211 10.13 -4.68 1.79
N PHE A 212 10.92 -3.75 1.26
CA PHE A 212 11.74 -3.94 0.06
C PHE A 212 13.07 -4.66 0.34
N ASP A 213 13.71 -4.39 1.48
CA ASP A 213 14.92 -5.09 1.90
C ASP A 213 14.56 -6.46 2.50
N ARG A 214 15.01 -7.54 1.85
CA ARG A 214 14.71 -8.92 2.26
C ARG A 214 15.24 -9.27 3.66
N ARG A 215 16.30 -8.61 4.15
CA ARG A 215 16.87 -8.87 5.47
C ARG A 215 15.96 -8.29 6.54
N GLN A 216 15.58 -7.03 6.37
CA GLN A 216 14.62 -6.35 7.23
C GLN A 216 13.26 -7.04 7.19
N ALA A 217 12.78 -7.41 6.00
CA ALA A 217 11.49 -8.06 5.86
C ALA A 217 11.40 -9.39 6.63
N LYS A 218 12.50 -10.16 6.64
CA LYS A 218 12.61 -11.42 7.41
C LYS A 218 12.78 -11.19 8.91
N ALA A 219 13.57 -10.20 9.31
CA ALA A 219 13.86 -9.92 10.71
C ALA A 219 12.66 -9.34 11.47
N VAL A 220 11.95 -8.40 10.84
CA VAL A 220 10.80 -7.69 11.43
C VAL A 220 9.51 -8.52 11.32
N GLY A 221 9.36 -9.25 10.21
CA GLY A 221 8.18 -10.05 9.92
C GLY A 221 7.02 -9.26 9.31
N ARG A 222 6.20 -9.98 8.53
CA ARG A 222 5.14 -9.39 7.68
C ARG A 222 4.15 -8.52 8.45
N VAL A 223 3.68 -8.99 9.61
CA VAL A 223 2.64 -8.29 10.37
C VAL A 223 3.16 -6.95 10.87
N MET A 224 4.35 -6.92 11.45
CA MET A 224 4.97 -5.70 11.95
C MET A 224 5.25 -4.70 10.82
N ILE A 225 5.69 -5.16 9.64
CA ILE A 225 5.90 -4.26 8.48
C ILE A 225 4.59 -3.57 8.08
N CYS A 226 3.48 -4.32 7.99
CA CYS A 226 2.17 -3.75 7.65
C CYS A 226 1.70 -2.73 8.70
N VAL A 227 1.93 -3.03 9.99
CA VAL A 227 1.63 -2.11 11.10
C VAL A 227 2.48 -0.84 11.02
N ILE A 228 3.79 -0.96 10.79
CA ILE A 228 4.70 0.18 10.68
C ILE A 228 4.32 1.06 9.47
N LEU A 229 4.00 0.45 8.32
CA LEU A 229 3.49 1.17 7.14
C LEU A 229 2.24 2.00 7.47
N GLY A 230 1.27 1.39 8.16
CA GLY A 230 0.07 2.10 8.62
C GLY A 230 0.41 3.25 9.57
N ILE A 231 1.22 3.00 10.61
CA ILE A 231 1.62 4.01 11.60
C ILE A 231 2.33 5.19 10.93
N VAL A 232 3.33 4.92 10.08
CA VAL A 232 4.08 5.98 9.39
C VAL A 232 3.17 6.80 8.49
N LEU A 233 2.26 6.17 7.74
CA LEU A 233 1.30 6.90 6.92
C LEU A 233 0.38 7.78 7.77
N GLY A 234 -0.19 7.24 8.84
CA GLY A 234 -1.04 8.00 9.78
C GLY A 234 -0.30 9.20 10.37
N LEU A 235 0.93 8.98 10.87
CA LEU A 235 1.78 10.05 11.40
C LEU A 235 2.07 11.15 10.37
N LEU A 236 2.32 10.79 9.11
CA LEU A 236 2.53 11.78 8.05
C LEU A 236 1.26 12.55 7.72
N VAL A 237 0.09 11.91 7.77
CA VAL A 237 -1.20 12.62 7.68
C VAL A 237 -1.37 13.58 8.85
N TYR A 238 -1.07 13.16 10.09
CA TYR A 238 -1.13 14.03 11.26
C TYR A 238 -0.19 15.23 11.15
N ILE A 239 1.07 14.99 10.79
CA ILE A 239 2.10 16.03 10.66
C ILE A 239 1.69 17.01 9.55
N SER A 240 1.34 16.51 8.37
CA SER A 240 1.00 17.38 7.24
C SER A 240 -0.24 18.22 7.51
N THR A 241 -1.28 17.67 8.16
CA THR A 241 -2.50 18.41 8.51
C THR A 241 -2.31 19.39 9.68
N THR A 242 -1.42 19.07 10.62
CA THR A 242 -1.24 19.89 11.85
C THR A 242 -0.14 20.94 11.71
N VAL A 243 0.98 20.63 11.06
CA VAL A 243 2.08 21.60 10.86
C VAL A 243 1.66 22.70 9.90
N THR A 244 0.88 22.36 8.87
CA THR A 244 0.36 23.37 7.95
C THR A 244 -0.84 24.10 8.52
N ALA A 245 -1.70 23.42 9.29
CA ALA A 245 -2.93 23.92 9.94
C ALA A 245 -3.79 24.87 9.08
N THR A 246 -3.61 24.84 7.77
CA THR A 246 -4.15 25.85 6.86
C THR A 246 -5.50 25.37 6.39
N LYS A 247 -6.55 26.13 6.72
CA LYS A 247 -7.90 25.83 6.25
C LYS A 247 -7.92 25.72 4.72
N GLY A 248 -8.57 24.68 4.20
CA GLY A 248 -8.65 24.41 2.76
C GLY A 248 -7.58 23.45 2.21
N TYR A 249 -6.55 23.15 3.00
CA TYR A 249 -5.61 22.07 2.70
C TYR A 249 -6.09 20.73 3.30
N GLY A 250 -6.12 19.69 2.47
CA GLY A 250 -6.64 18.36 2.85
C GLY A 250 -5.64 17.45 3.56
N GLY A 251 -4.39 17.89 3.77
CA GLY A 251 -3.29 17.03 4.19
C GLY A 251 -2.52 16.43 3.01
N ALA A 252 -1.35 15.85 3.29
CA ALA A 252 -0.54 15.21 2.26
C ALA A 252 -1.29 14.00 1.68
N GLY A 253 -1.41 13.95 0.35
CA GLY A 253 -2.13 12.93 -0.38
C GLY A 253 -1.48 11.56 -0.24
N LEU A 254 -0.14 11.48 -0.40
CA LEU A 254 0.69 10.27 -0.23
C LEU A 254 0.27 9.04 -1.06
N ASN A 255 -0.80 9.14 -1.84
CA ASN A 255 -1.34 8.09 -2.69
C ASN A 255 -2.08 8.74 -3.86
N PRO A 256 -1.48 8.75 -5.06
CA PRO A 256 -2.08 9.41 -6.22
C PRO A 256 -3.44 8.83 -6.61
N ALA A 257 -3.66 7.51 -6.46
CA ALA A 257 -4.95 6.87 -6.76
C ALA A 257 -6.05 7.31 -5.78
N ARG A 258 -5.70 7.49 -4.50
CA ARG A 258 -6.59 8.02 -3.47
C ARG A 258 -6.97 9.48 -3.69
N CYS A 259 -6.10 10.28 -4.29
CA CYS A 259 -6.45 11.63 -4.69
C CYS A 259 -7.25 11.65 -6.00
N LEU A 260 -6.92 10.77 -6.96
CA LEU A 260 -7.57 10.69 -8.26
C LEU A 260 -9.05 10.31 -8.16
N GLY A 261 -9.39 9.32 -7.33
CA GLY A 261 -10.76 8.79 -7.23
C GLY A 261 -11.81 9.89 -6.99
N PRO A 262 -11.75 10.62 -5.86
CA PRO A 262 -12.65 11.73 -5.59
C PRO A 262 -12.60 12.82 -6.66
N ALA A 263 -11.41 13.14 -7.20
CA ALA A 263 -11.26 14.15 -8.25
C ALA A 263 -12.04 13.80 -9.53
N VAL A 264 -12.00 12.54 -9.96
CA VAL A 264 -12.76 12.04 -11.11
C VAL A 264 -14.26 12.03 -10.81
N VAL A 265 -14.66 11.56 -9.64
CA VAL A 265 -16.09 11.34 -9.29
C VAL A 265 -16.83 12.64 -8.97
N ARG A 266 -16.17 13.55 -8.24
CA ARG A 266 -16.77 14.81 -7.79
C ARG A 266 -16.45 15.98 -8.71
N GLY A 267 -15.27 16.01 -9.31
CA GLY A 267 -14.79 17.12 -10.16
C GLY A 267 -14.61 18.44 -9.40
N GLY A 268 -14.59 19.54 -10.17
CA GLY A 268 -14.45 20.90 -9.63
C GLY A 268 -13.05 21.17 -9.06
N HIS A 269 -12.99 21.84 -7.91
CA HIS A 269 -11.73 22.29 -7.30
C HIS A 269 -10.76 21.16 -6.90
N LEU A 270 -11.19 19.89 -6.90
CA LEU A 270 -10.29 18.75 -6.69
C LEU A 270 -9.28 18.56 -7.85
N TRP A 271 -9.55 19.17 -9.00
CA TRP A 271 -8.61 19.22 -10.13
C TRP A 271 -7.59 20.37 -9.99
N ASP A 272 -7.86 21.35 -9.13
CA ASP A 272 -6.97 22.49 -8.93
C ASP A 272 -5.65 22.00 -8.33
N LYS A 273 -4.57 22.13 -9.11
CA LYS A 273 -3.22 21.67 -8.75
C LYS A 273 -3.13 20.15 -8.48
N HIS A 274 -4.06 19.36 -9.01
CA HIS A 274 -4.08 17.90 -8.82
C HIS A 274 -2.79 17.19 -9.23
N TRP A 275 -2.10 17.73 -10.24
CA TRP A 275 -0.81 17.21 -10.71
C TRP A 275 0.25 17.12 -9.60
N ILE A 276 0.14 17.93 -8.54
CA ILE A 276 1.06 17.90 -7.39
C ILE A 276 1.03 16.54 -6.70
N PHE A 277 -0.14 15.91 -6.58
CA PHE A 277 -0.31 14.60 -5.95
C PHE A 277 0.27 13.44 -6.78
N TRP A 278 0.70 13.70 -8.00
CA TRP A 278 1.41 12.74 -8.85
C TRP A 278 2.89 13.08 -8.94
N PHE A 279 3.19 14.33 -9.28
CA PHE A 279 4.54 14.79 -9.56
C PHE A 279 5.40 14.89 -8.29
N GLY A 280 4.86 15.44 -7.20
CA GLY A 280 5.55 15.54 -5.92
C GLY A 280 6.00 14.17 -5.40
N PRO A 281 5.06 13.21 -5.27
CA PRO A 281 5.43 11.87 -4.83
C PRO A 281 6.36 11.12 -5.79
N ALA A 282 6.26 11.35 -7.11
CA ALA A 282 7.20 10.77 -8.07
C ALA A 282 8.65 11.25 -7.85
N ILE A 283 8.86 12.53 -7.55
CA ILE A 283 10.18 13.06 -7.15
C ILE A 283 10.66 12.39 -5.85
N GLY A 284 9.77 12.24 -4.87
CA GLY A 284 10.06 11.51 -3.63
C GLY A 284 10.53 10.06 -3.88
N CYS A 285 9.91 9.38 -4.84
CA CYS A 285 10.31 8.03 -5.27
C CYS A 285 11.70 8.00 -5.90
N VAL A 286 12.07 9.01 -6.70
CA VAL A 286 13.40 9.13 -7.29
C VAL A 286 14.46 9.31 -6.19
N ALA A 287 14.22 10.22 -5.24
CA ALA A 287 15.11 10.42 -4.10
C ALA A 287 15.28 9.14 -3.27
N PHE A 288 14.17 8.43 -3.00
CA PHE A 288 14.20 7.13 -2.33
C PHE A 288 15.00 6.08 -3.09
N ALA A 289 14.81 5.97 -4.41
CA ALA A 289 15.55 5.01 -5.23
C ALA A 289 17.06 5.31 -5.26
N LEU A 290 17.46 6.59 -5.25
CA LEU A 290 18.85 7.00 -5.11
C LEU A 290 19.42 6.59 -3.75
N TYR A 291 18.67 6.79 -2.66
CA TYR A 291 19.06 6.33 -1.33
C TYR A 291 19.27 4.81 -1.28
N VAL A 292 18.33 4.02 -1.84
CA VAL A 292 18.45 2.56 -1.88
C VAL A 292 19.71 2.10 -2.64
N LYS A 293 20.10 2.80 -3.71
CA LYS A 293 21.33 2.49 -4.46
C LYS A 293 22.61 2.74 -3.66
N MET A 294 22.58 3.58 -2.64
CA MET A 294 23.73 3.85 -1.76
C MET A 294 23.95 2.75 -0.71
N ILE A 295 22.94 1.91 -0.46
CA ILE A 295 23.02 0.88 0.58
C ILE A 295 23.84 -0.32 0.07
N PRO A 296 24.89 -0.74 0.80
CA PRO A 296 25.66 -1.92 0.45
C PRO A 296 24.78 -3.18 0.38
N ARG A 297 24.99 -3.98 -0.67
CA ARG A 297 24.27 -5.26 -0.88
C ARG A 297 24.68 -6.33 0.13
N GLU A 298 25.89 -6.24 0.67
CA GLU A 298 26.43 -7.14 1.67
C GLU A 298 26.41 -6.46 3.05
N HIS A 299 26.32 -7.25 4.13
CA HIS A 299 26.55 -6.73 5.47
C HIS A 299 28.02 -6.36 5.60
N THR A 300 28.36 -5.12 5.28
CA THR A 300 29.49 -4.49 5.95
C THR A 300 29.03 -4.23 7.38
N HIS A 301 29.26 -5.21 8.26
CA HIS A 301 29.33 -4.96 9.69
C HIS A 301 30.50 -4.01 9.92
N SER A 302 30.23 -2.73 9.73
CA SER A 302 30.95 -1.68 10.43
C SER A 302 30.10 -1.42 11.65
N TYR A 303 30.67 -1.73 12.82
CA TYR A 303 30.09 -1.73 14.18
C TYR A 303 29.47 -3.05 14.63
#